data_AF-A0AA50R445-F1
#
_entry.id   AF-A0AA50R445-F1
#
_cell.length_a   1.000
_cell.length_b   1.000
_cell.length_c   1.000
_cell.angle_alpha   90.00
_cell.angle_beta   90.00
_cell.angle_gamma   90.00
#
_symmetry.space_group_name_H-M   'P 1'
#
loop_
_entity.id
_entity.type
_entity.pdbx_description
1 polymer ?
#
loop_
_entity_poly.entity_id
_entity_poly.type
_entity_poly.pdbx_seq_one_letter_code
_entity_poly.pdbx_strand_id
1 'polypeptide(L)' 'KAKTTISLDNEENNVKTTENAIDRAMKLKGAGNRAFHANEYDKAIALYNEAIEACPPDRPVDLATFYQNRSACYEKRE' A
#
# COMPACT_ATOMS: atom_id res chain seq x y z
N LYS A 1 -8.53 -18.25 -9.01
CA LYS A 1 -8.19 -17.36 -7.87
C LYS A 1 -7.47 -16.15 -8.46
N ALA A 2 -8.15 -15.01 -8.58
CA ALA A 2 -7.66 -13.87 -9.36
C ALA A 2 -6.46 -13.20 -8.66
N LYS A 3 -5.29 -13.30 -9.30
CA LYS A 3 -4.07 -12.61 -8.89
C LYS A 3 -3.98 -11.35 -9.75
N THR A 4 -4.63 -10.28 -9.31
CA THR A 4 -4.59 -8.97 -9.97
C THR A 4 -3.20 -8.37 -9.77
N THR A 5 -2.29 -8.73 -10.67
CA THR A 5 -0.97 -8.12 -10.82
C THR A 5 -1.16 -7.01 -11.83
N ILE A 6 -1.39 -5.79 -11.36
CA ILE A 6 -1.33 -4.59 -12.21
C ILE A 6 0.08 -4.05 -12.01
N SER A 7 1.00 -4.58 -12.82
CA SER A 7 2.19 -3.85 -13.21
C SER A 7 1.74 -2.80 -14.21
N LEU A 8 1.85 -1.53 -13.85
CA LEU A 8 1.81 -0.42 -14.80
C LEU A 8 3.09 0.39 -14.57
N ASP A 9 4.00 0.14 -15.49
CA ASP A 9 5.26 0.80 -15.72
C ASP A 9 5.00 2.22 -16.28
N ASN A 10 6.03 3.08 -16.20
CA ASN A 10 6.25 4.33 -16.95
C ASN A 10 6.18 5.64 -16.13
N GLU A 11 7.36 6.16 -15.73
CA GLU A 11 7.79 7.58 -15.83
C GLU A 11 9.27 7.69 -15.37
N GLU A 12 10.22 7.65 -16.32
CA GLU A 12 11.65 7.32 -16.09
C GLU A 12 12.57 8.45 -15.57
N ASN A 13 12.11 9.70 -15.36
CA ASN A 13 13.07 10.81 -15.12
C ASN A 13 13.01 11.56 -13.76
N ASN A 14 12.12 11.18 -12.83
CA ASN A 14 12.11 11.65 -11.43
C ASN A 14 12.39 10.52 -10.41
N VAL A 15 13.04 9.45 -10.88
CA VAL A 15 12.90 8.08 -10.38
C VAL A 15 13.78 7.76 -9.16
N LYS A 16 14.98 8.33 -9.05
CA LYS A 16 15.98 7.85 -8.07
C LYS A 16 15.63 8.11 -6.59
N THR A 17 14.91 9.18 -6.29
CA THR A 17 14.48 9.51 -4.91
C THR A 17 13.15 8.83 -4.58
N THR A 18 12.31 8.73 -5.60
CA THR A 18 10.93 8.23 -5.54
C THR A 18 10.90 6.70 -5.44
N GLU A 19 11.86 6.00 -6.06
CA GLU A 19 12.03 4.54 -5.96
C GLU A 19 12.18 4.06 -4.51
N ASN A 20 12.98 4.76 -3.70
CA ASN A 20 13.17 4.38 -2.28
C ASN A 20 11.89 4.59 -1.46
N ALA A 21 11.14 5.67 -1.74
CA ALA A 21 9.88 5.96 -1.08
C ALA A 21 8.80 4.93 -1.45
N ILE A 22 8.75 4.55 -2.73
CA ILE A 22 7.84 3.52 -3.25
C ILE A 22 8.15 2.14 -2.74
N ASP A 23 9.42 1.72 -2.74
CA ASP A 23 9.82 0.43 -2.19
C ASP A 23 9.44 0.35 -0.69
N ARG A 24 9.63 1.44 0.06
CA ARG A 24 9.19 1.53 1.45
C ARG A 24 7.66 1.40 1.56
N ALA A 25 6.89 2.13 0.76
CA ALA A 25 5.42 2.06 0.75
C ALA A 25 4.92 0.65 0.42
N MET A 26 5.53 -0.02 -0.56
CA MET A 26 5.19 -1.39 -0.96
C MET A 26 5.53 -2.42 0.12
N LYS A 27 6.66 -2.26 0.82
CA LYS A 27 7.03 -3.09 1.98
C LYS A 27 6.02 -2.94 3.12
N LEU A 28 5.62 -1.70 3.42
CA LEU A 28 4.63 -1.39 4.45
C LEU A 28 3.25 -1.98 4.09
N LYS A 29 2.80 -1.82 2.85
CA LYS A 29 1.59 -2.50 2.34
C LYS A 29 1.69 -4.01 2.47
N GLY A 30 2.82 -4.61 2.11
CA GLY A 30 3.05 -6.05 2.28
C GLY A 30 2.96 -6.49 3.74
N ALA A 31 3.48 -5.68 4.67
CA ALA A 31 3.33 -5.91 6.11
C ALA A 31 1.87 -5.75 6.57
N GLY A 32 1.16 -4.73 6.09
CA GLY A 32 -0.27 -4.52 6.35
C GLY A 32 -1.12 -5.68 5.88
N ASN A 33 -0.85 -6.23 4.69
CA ASN A 33 -1.53 -7.42 4.18
C ASN A 33 -1.32 -8.63 5.10
N ARG A 34 -0.09 -8.84 5.62
CA ARG A 34 0.18 -9.92 6.58
C ARG A 34 -0.59 -9.74 7.88
N ALA A 35 -0.60 -8.52 8.43
CA ALA A 35 -1.37 -8.19 9.63
C ALA A 35 -2.88 -8.38 9.42
N PHE A 36 -3.40 -7.97 8.26
CA PHE A 36 -4.80 -8.17 7.88
C PHE A 36 -5.18 -9.66 7.85
N HIS A 37 -4.34 -10.50 7.24
CA HIS A 37 -4.56 -11.96 7.23
C HIS A 37 -4.38 -12.62 8.60
N ALA A 38 -3.68 -11.97 9.52
CA ALA A 38 -3.55 -12.39 10.92
C ALA A 38 -4.72 -11.90 11.80
N ASN A 39 -5.72 -11.21 11.23
CA ASN A 39 -6.79 -10.51 11.94
C ASN A 39 -6.30 -9.40 12.90
N GLU A 40 -5.05 -8.94 12.74
CA GLU A 40 -4.50 -7.78 13.46
C GLU A 40 -4.89 -6.49 12.73
N TYR A 41 -6.19 -6.17 12.68
CA TYR A 41 -6.71 -5.09 11.82
C TYR A 41 -6.20 -3.70 12.20
N ASP A 42 -6.08 -3.38 13.49
CA ASP A 42 -5.56 -2.08 13.94
C ASP A 42 -4.11 -1.86 13.50
N LYS A 43 -3.30 -2.91 13.56
CA LYS A 43 -1.91 -2.91 13.10
C LYS A 43 -1.84 -2.82 11.58
N ALA A 44 -2.73 -3.50 10.87
CA ALA A 44 -2.84 -3.39 9.42
C ALA A 44 -3.18 -1.95 8.99
N ILE A 45 -4.12 -1.30 9.68
CA ILE A 45 -4.50 0.11 9.47
C ILE A 45 -3.29 1.03 9.64
N ALA A 46 -2.52 0.88 10.73
CA ALA A 46 -1.32 1.68 10.96
C ALA A 46 -0.30 1.50 9.83
N LEU A 47 -0.05 0.27 9.41
CA LEU A 47 0.89 -0.04 8.32
C LEU A 47 0.43 0.52 6.97
N TYR A 48 -0.86 0.50 6.66
CA TYR A 48 -1.38 1.13 5.44
C TYR A 48 -1.32 2.67 5.52
N ASN A 49 -1.50 3.27 6.70
CA ASN A 49 -1.30 4.71 6.87
C ASN A 49 0.15 5.10 6.58
N GLU A 50 1.11 4.39 7.17
CA GLU A 50 2.52 4.63 6.89
C GLU A 50 2.86 4.41 5.40
N ALA A 51 2.22 3.43 4.75
CA ALA A 51 2.39 3.20 3.31
C ALA A 51 1.88 4.38 2.48
N ILE A 52 0.75 4.99 2.88
CA ILE A 52 0.18 6.18 2.22
C ILE A 52 1.10 7.39 2.38
N GLU A 53 1.65 7.61 3.59
CA GLU A 53 2.57 8.71 3.85
C GLU A 53 3.91 8.55 3.14
N ALA A 54 4.40 7.31 2.99
CA ALA A 54 5.61 7.01 2.25
C ALA A 54 5.40 7.05 0.73
N CYS A 55 4.16 6.94 0.25
CA CYS A 55 3.87 6.92 -1.17
C CYS A 55 3.89 8.36 -1.74
N PRO A 56 4.65 8.62 -2.81
CA PRO A 56 4.58 9.87 -3.53
C PRO A 56 3.18 10.10 -4.14
N PRO A 57 2.75 11.37 -4.26
CA PRO A 57 1.45 11.72 -4.82
C PRO A 57 1.35 11.47 -6.34
N ASP A 58 2.47 11.22 -7.04
CA ASP A 58 2.49 10.92 -8.48
C ASP A 58 2.05 9.48 -8.81
N ARG A 59 1.79 8.64 -7.79
CA ARG A 59 1.28 7.27 -7.95
C ARG A 59 -0.13 7.09 -7.38
N PRO A 60 -1.15 7.67 -8.03
CA PRO A 60 -2.53 7.59 -7.56
C PRO A 60 -3.06 6.14 -7.52
N VAL A 61 -2.56 5.26 -8.38
CA VAL A 61 -2.99 3.84 -8.43
C VAL A 61 -2.57 3.08 -7.16
N ASP A 62 -1.34 3.30 -6.70
CA ASP A 62 -0.83 2.65 -5.48
C ASP A 62 -1.51 3.22 -4.24
N LEU A 63 -1.64 4.55 -4.17
CA LEU A 63 -2.38 5.23 -3.11
C LEU A 63 -3.81 4.71 -3.00
N ALA A 64 -4.53 4.60 -4.12
CA ALA A 64 -5.90 4.07 -4.14
C ALA A 64 -5.96 2.64 -3.56
N THR A 65 -4.98 1.80 -3.89
CA THR A 65 -4.89 0.44 -3.34
C THR A 65 -4.69 0.45 -1.82
N PHE A 66 -3.83 1.34 -1.30
CA PHE A 66 -3.59 1.44 0.15
C PHE A 66 -4.83 1.93 0.89
N TYR A 67 -5.53 2.92 0.34
CA TYR A 67 -6.81 3.40 0.89
C TYR A 67 -7.86 2.29 0.90
N GLN A 68 -8.01 1.53 -0.19
CA GLN A 68 -8.96 0.42 -0.27
C GLN A 68 -8.66 -0.66 0.77
N ASN A 69 -7.39 -1.05 0.92
CA ASN A 69 -6.98 -2.04 1.90
C ASN A 69 -7.22 -1.57 3.35
N ARG A 70 -7.00 -0.28 3.61
CA ARG A 70 -7.30 0.33 4.91
C ARG A 70 -8.80 0.33 5.20
N SER A 71 -9.64 0.67 4.22
CA SER A 71 -11.10 0.58 4.36
C SER A 71 -11.55 -0.84 4.68
N ALA A 72 -11.01 -1.83 3.98
CA ALA A 72 -11.30 -3.23 4.26
C ALA A 72 -10.92 -3.65 5.69
N CYS A 73 -9.87 -3.06 6.27
CA CYS A 73 -9.53 -3.30 7.69
C CYS A 73 -10.57 -2.73 8.64
N TYR A 74 -11.10 -1.54 8.36
CA TYR A 74 -12.17 -0.96 9.16
C TYR A 74 -13.44 -1.83 9.09
N GLU A 75 -13.83 -2.27 7.90
CA GLU A 75 -14.98 -3.17 7.70
C GLU A 75 -14.81 -4.53 8.38
N LYS A 76 -13.57 -5.02 8.53
CA LYS A 76 -13.29 -6.30 9.20
C LYS A 76 -13.09 -6.19 10.70
N ARG A 77 -12.88 -4.98 11.21
CA ARG A 77 -12.77 -4.70 12.64
C ARG A 77 -14.16 -4.57 13.30
N GLU A 78 -15.20 -4.37 12.50
CA GLU A 78 -16.62 -4.43 12.91
C GLU A 78 -17.09 -5.88 13.10
#